data_AF-A0A0S3U5F0-F1
#
_entry.id   AF-A0A0S3U5F0-F1
#
_cell.length_a   1.000
_cell.length_b   1.000
_cell.length_c   1.000
_cell.angle_alpha   90.00
_cell.angle_beta   90.00
_cell.angle_gamma   90.00
#
_symmetry.space_group_name_H-M   'P 1'
#
loop_
_entity.id
_entity.type
_entity.pdbx_description
1 polymer ?
#
loop_
_entity_poly.entity_id
_entity_poly.type
_entity_poly.pdbx_seq_one_letter_code
_entity_poly.pdbx_strand_id
1 'polypeptide(L)'
;MENQTTQVPEKILAALNTLSLDRQQQVFDFVEFLIQKQGNSEINLTQATAQPSKKRVLGQHKGMGWISDDFNDPLPDEFWFGEEGTGSPSA
;
A
#
# COMPACT_ATOMS: atom_id res chain seq x y z
N MET A 1 -6.61 37.19 -26.67
CA MET A 1 -6.72 36.13 -25.65
C MET A 1 -6.49 34.83 -26.40
N GLU A 2 -5.24 34.36 -26.38
CA GLU A 2 -4.82 33.17 -27.13
C GLU A 2 -5.38 31.93 -26.42
N ASN A 3 -6.27 31.18 -27.09
CA ASN A 3 -6.80 29.93 -26.58
C ASN A 3 -5.68 28.87 -26.67
N GLN A 4 -5.00 28.59 -25.56
CA GLN A 4 -4.00 27.51 -25.49
C GLN A 4 -4.69 26.17 -25.79
N THR A 5 -4.66 25.78 -27.06
CA THR A 5 -5.12 24.47 -27.50
C THR A 5 -3.99 23.52 -27.15
N THR A 6 -4.04 22.90 -25.97
CA THR A 6 -3.06 21.90 -25.53
C THR A 6 -3.23 20.67 -26.42
N GLN A 7 -2.66 20.71 -27.61
CA GLN A 7 -2.83 19.67 -28.61
C GLN A 7 -2.07 18.43 -28.13
N VAL A 8 -2.81 17.34 -27.90
CA VAL A 8 -2.21 16.02 -27.70
C VAL A 8 -1.39 15.71 -28.96
N PRO A 9 -0.07 15.46 -28.85
CA PRO A 9 0.77 15.15 -30.01
C PRO A 9 0.16 14.03 -30.87
N GLU A 10 0.10 14.23 -32.19
CA GLU A 10 -0.45 13.24 -33.13
C GLU A 10 0.19 11.86 -32.98
N LYS A 11 1.48 11.82 -32.63
CA LYS A 11 2.23 10.60 -32.36
C LYS A 11 1.60 9.76 -31.23
N ILE A 12 1.04 10.41 -30.21
CA ILE A 12 0.38 9.72 -29.08
C ILE A 12 -0.96 9.15 -29.53
N LEU A 13 -1.75 9.89 -30.31
CA LEU A 13 -3.02 9.40 -30.86
C LEU A 13 -2.80 8.19 -31.77
N ALA A 14 -1.79 8.25 -32.64
CA ALA A 14 -1.41 7.13 -33.50
C ALA A 14 -0.97 5.90 -32.68
N ALA A 15 -0.21 6.11 -31.60
CA ALA A 15 0.18 5.02 -30.70
C ALA A 15 -1.02 4.41 -29.97
N LEU A 16 -1.96 5.21 -29.46
CA LEU A 16 -3.16 4.70 -28.78
C LEU A 16 -4.04 3.85 -29.70
N ASN A 17 -4.22 4.28 -30.95
CA ASN A 17 -5.04 3.57 -31.94
C ASN A 17 -4.43 2.24 -32.42
N THR A 18 -3.13 2.01 -32.20
CA THR A 18 -2.47 0.74 -32.54
C THR A 18 -2.47 -0.28 -31.40
N LEU A 19 -2.85 0.15 -30.18
CA LEU A 19 -2.93 -0.73 -29.01
C LEU A 19 -4.25 -1.50 -28.96
N SER A 20 -4.22 -2.69 -28.36
CA SER A 20 -5.43 -3.43 -28.00
C SER A 20 -6.22 -2.71 -26.89
N LEU A 21 -7.51 -3.02 -26.76
CA LEU A 21 -8.40 -2.38 -25.79
C LEU A 21 -7.86 -2.45 -24.35
N ASP A 22 -7.33 -3.61 -23.94
CA ASP A 22 -6.72 -3.78 -22.60
C ASP A 22 -5.52 -2.84 -22.37
N ARG A 23 -4.70 -2.63 -23.41
CA ARG A 23 -3.55 -1.74 -23.31
C ARG A 23 -3.96 -0.27 -23.34
N GLN A 24 -5.03 0.07 -24.05
CA GLN A 24 -5.61 1.42 -23.99
C GLN A 24 -6.11 1.73 -22.58
N GLN A 25 -6.76 0.76 -21.92
CA GLN A 25 -7.20 0.90 -20.53
C GLN A 25 -6.00 1.08 -19.59
N GLN A 26 -4.93 0.29 -19.74
CA GLN A 26 -3.73 0.46 -18.93
C GLN A 26 -3.08 1.85 -19.09
N VAL A 27 -3.10 2.42 -20.30
CA VAL A 27 -2.59 3.78 -20.51
C VAL A 27 -3.51 4.80 -19.83
N PHE A 28 -4.83 4.61 -19.91
CA PHE A 28 -5.79 5.46 -19.19
C PHE A 28 -5.55 5.42 -17.67
N ASP A 29 -5.45 4.23 -17.09
CA ASP A 29 -5.19 4.04 -15.66
C ASP A 29 -3.87 4.71 -15.23
N PHE A 30 -2.84 4.64 -16.08
CA PHE A 30 -1.56 5.31 -15.84
C PHE A 30 -1.67 6.84 -15.90
N VAL A 31 -2.47 7.38 -16.83
CA VAL A 31 -2.73 8.82 -16.90
C VAL A 31 -3.50 9.28 -15.67
N GLU A 32 -4.51 8.55 -15.21
CA GLU A 32 -5.20 8.84 -13.94
C GLU A 32 -4.24 8.83 -12.75
N PHE A 33 -3.35 7.83 -12.69
CA PHE A 33 -2.30 7.78 -11.68
C PHE A 33 -1.38 9.01 -11.71
N LEU A 34 -0.98 9.48 -12.90
CA LEU A 34 -0.15 10.68 -13.04
C LEU A 34 -0.89 11.96 -12.60
N ILE A 35 -2.18 12.09 -12.94
CA ILE A 35 -3.03 13.21 -12.51
C ILE A 35 -3.15 13.22 -10.98
N GLN A 36 -3.44 12.07 -10.38
CA GLN A 36 -3.51 11.90 -8.94
C GLN A 36 -2.17 12.23 -8.26
N LYS A 37 -1.05 11.76 -8.83
CA LYS A 37 0.29 12.04 -8.31
C LYS A 37 0.67 13.52 -8.40
N GLN A 38 0.23 14.24 -9.43
CA GLN A 38 0.43 15.69 -9.53
C GLN A 38 -0.36 16.44 -8.45
N GLY A 39 -1.64 16.10 -8.22
CA GLY A 39 -2.42 16.66 -7.11
C GLY A 39 -1.83 16.34 -5.73
N ASN A 40 -1.27 15.15 -5.57
CA ASN A 40 -0.61 14.70 -4.34
C ASN A 40 0.82 15.24 -4.18
N SER A 41 1.37 15.93 -5.20
CA SER A 41 2.70 16.54 -5.09
C SER A 41 2.66 17.87 -4.33
N GLU A 42 1.47 18.44 -4.07
CA GLU A 42 1.35 19.61 -3.20
C GLU A 42 0.49 19.40 -1.94
N ILE A 43 -0.64 18.69 -1.94
CA ILE A 43 -1.42 18.54 -0.69
C ILE A 43 -2.34 17.30 -0.72
N ASN A 44 -2.31 16.50 0.36
CA ASN A 44 -3.35 15.56 0.84
C ASN A 44 -3.30 14.06 0.44
N LEU A 45 -2.51 13.30 1.20
CA LEU A 45 -3.02 12.06 1.83
C LEU A 45 -3.80 12.46 3.09
N THR A 46 -4.99 13.04 2.92
CA THR A 46 -5.97 13.21 4.00
C THR A 46 -7.23 12.44 3.67
N GLN A 47 -7.18 11.12 3.86
CA GLN A 47 -8.32 10.41 4.42
C GLN A 47 -7.88 9.20 5.25
N ALA A 48 -6.96 9.45 6.17
CA ALA A 48 -6.90 8.82 7.48
C ALA A 48 -6.14 9.78 8.40
N THR A 49 -6.87 10.67 9.06
CA THR A 49 -6.41 11.56 10.15
C THR A 49 -5.19 12.44 9.84
N ALA A 50 -5.43 13.72 9.57
CA ALA A 50 -4.42 14.78 9.65
C ALA A 50 -3.90 14.91 11.09
N GLN A 51 -3.01 14.02 11.52
CA GLN A 51 -2.00 14.37 12.52
C GLN A 51 -0.80 14.93 11.75
N PRO A 52 -0.15 16.01 12.23
CA PRO A 52 1.14 16.40 11.70
C PRO A 52 2.03 15.16 11.74
N SER A 53 2.59 14.78 10.60
CA SER A 53 3.51 13.65 10.50
C SER A 53 4.70 13.97 11.41
N LYS A 54 4.61 13.54 12.67
CA LYS A 54 5.70 13.69 13.62
C LYS A 54 6.90 13.05 12.94
N LYS A 55 7.95 13.85 12.72
CA LYS A 55 9.21 13.33 12.16
C LYS A 55 9.59 12.09 12.97
N ARG A 56 9.82 10.96 12.28
CA ARG A 56 10.25 9.73 12.94
C ARG A 56 11.60 10.02 13.62
N VAL A 57 11.64 9.93 14.94
CA VAL A 57 12.87 10.06 15.72
C VAL A 57 13.36 8.65 16.04
N LEU A 58 14.53 8.27 15.51
CA LEU A 58 15.13 6.97 15.80
C LEU A 58 15.36 6.83 17.31
N GLY A 59 14.88 5.74 17.90
CA GLY A 59 15.10 5.44 19.31
C GLY A 59 14.24 6.22 20.32
N GLN A 60 13.19 6.93 19.88
CA GLN A 60 12.32 7.74 20.76
C GLN A 60 11.75 6.97 21.99
N HIS A 61 11.57 5.65 21.85
CA HIS A 61 10.97 4.79 22.89
C HIS A 61 11.88 3.64 23.31
N LYS A 62 13.20 3.78 23.11
CA LYS A 62 14.15 2.72 23.49
C LYS A 62 14.07 2.46 25.00
N GLY A 63 13.85 1.21 25.39
CA GLY A 63 13.75 0.80 26.80
C GLY A 63 12.45 1.19 27.50
N MET A 64 11.46 1.75 26.79
CA MET A 64 10.16 2.13 27.37
C MET A 64 9.09 1.04 27.21
N GLY A 65 9.40 -0.04 26.48
CA GLY A 65 8.52 -1.20 26.35
C GLY A 65 8.77 -2.22 27.44
N TRP A 66 7.70 -2.76 28.02
CA TRP A 66 7.76 -3.99 28.80
C TRP A 66 7.45 -5.16 27.87
N ILE A 67 8.22 -6.23 27.99
CA ILE A 67 7.96 -7.51 27.33
C ILE A 67 7.91 -8.57 28.42
N SER A 68 7.01 -9.53 28.26
CA SER A 68 6.93 -10.66 29.18
C SER A 68 8.21 -11.49 29.12
N ASP A 69 8.59 -12.08 30.25
CA ASP A 69 9.81 -12.88 30.37
C ASP A 69 9.78 -14.14 29.46
N ASP A 70 8.58 -14.63 29.16
CA ASP A 70 8.30 -15.81 28.33
C ASP A 70 8.15 -15.52 26.82
N PHE A 71 8.39 -14.28 26.36
CA PHE A 71 8.17 -13.94 24.95
C PHE A 71 9.04 -14.75 23.97
N ASN A 72 10.24 -15.14 24.41
CA ASN A 72 11.14 -15.96 23.59
C ASN A 72 10.90 -17.46 23.78
N ASP A 73 9.99 -17.85 24.68
CA ASP A 73 9.68 -19.25 24.91
C ASP A 73 8.85 -19.78 23.73
N PRO A 74 9.05 -21.06 23.36
CA PRO A 74 8.25 -21.68 22.31
C PRO A 74 6.78 -21.71 22.75
N LEU A 75 5.88 -21.37 21.83
CA LEU A 75 4.45 -21.51 22.08
C LEU A 75 4.10 -23.00 22.24
N PRO A 76 3.19 -23.34 23.16
CA PRO A 76 2.79 -24.73 23.40
C PRO A 76 2.14 -25.34 22.14
N ASP A 77 2.24 -26.66 21.98
CA ASP A 77 1.72 -27.36 20.80
C ASP A 77 0.21 -27.16 20.62
N GLU A 78 -0.54 -27.02 21.71
CA GLU A 78 -1.98 -26.70 21.71
C GLU A 78 -2.28 -25.34 21.04
N PHE A 79 -1.35 -24.38 21.09
CA PHE A 79 -1.49 -23.10 20.38
C PHE A 79 -1.47 -23.31 18.86
N TRP A 80 -0.68 -24.27 18.37
CA TRP A 80 -0.53 -24.55 16.95
C TRP A 80 -1.56 -25.56 16.43
N PHE A 81 -1.91 -26.56 17.23
CA PHE A 81 -2.70 -27.73 16.81
C PHE A 81 -4.09 -27.83 17.45
N GLY A 82 -4.44 -26.94 18.38
CA GLY A 82 -5.69 -27.01 19.16
C GLY A 82 -5.68 -28.12 20.22
N GLU A 83 -6.71 -28.16 21.08
CA GLU A 83 -6.83 -29.11 22.21
C GLU A 83 -7.05 -30.58 21.80
N GLU A 84 -6.96 -30.91 20.51
CA GLU A 84 -7.25 -32.23 19.95
C GLU A 84 -6.00 -33.13 19.83
N GLY A 85 -5.08 -32.98 20.79
CA GLY A 85 -3.91 -33.85 20.99
C GLY A 85 -4.10 -34.99 22.00
N THR A 86 -5.30 -35.21 22.55
CA THR A 86 -5.60 -36.36 23.44
C THR A 86 -6.44 -37.43 22.75
N GLY A 87 -6.27 -37.61 21.44
CA GLY A 87 -6.69 -38.82 20.74
C GLY A 87 -5.68 -39.95 20.96
N SER A 88 -5.62 -40.53 22.16
CA SER A 88 -4.95 -41.82 22.37
C SER A 88 -5.85 -42.91 21.77
N PRO A 89 -5.46 -43.62 20.68
CA PRO A 89 -6.21 -44.81 20.28
C PRO A 89 -5.92 -45.89 21.32
N SER A 90 -6.91 -46.17 22.16
CA SER A 90 -6.91 -47.38 22.99
C SER A 90 -6.94 -48.58 22.04
N ALA A 91 -5.86 -49.36 22.04
CA ALA A 91 -5.77 -50.68 21.41
C ALA A 91 -6.32 -51.76 22.36
#